data_AF-A0ABD2NAH1-F1
#
_entry.id   AF-A0ABD2NAH1-F1
#
_cell.length_a   1.000
_cell.length_b   1.000
_cell.length_c   1.000
_cell.angle_alpha   90.00
_cell.angle_beta   90.00
_cell.angle_gamma   90.00
#
_symmetry.space_group_name_H-M   'P 1'
#
loop_
_entity.id
_entity.type
_entity.pdbx_description
1 polymer ?
#
loop_
_entity_poly.entity_id
_entity_poly.type
_entity_poly.pdbx_seq_one_letter_code
_entity_poly.pdbx_strand_id
1 'polypeptide(L)'
;MSDFLTNLGDSLLQDDKENVRKLLKSPDKNNVKLNDPQLVKALLSYEDNQIITSASETIAEWAKADHNRIILAEKEIIDLLLNLLESDEHIVLNVVRALGNICYENELATKILNKEGLEKILTLFYELKQDNSMLLLAKISGLLLNIFISNEDLQFIDKNELLGHISLILSDHTKISSDEFCLYSYLLQIVYTLLVEYDHQVIYSEKLHRKVIDILKSQTCLSWN
;
A
#
# COMPACT_ATOMS: atom_id res chain seq x y z
N MET A 1 -22.92 -17.83 3.75
CA MET A 1 -21.45 -17.82 3.85
C MET A 1 -20.96 -18.52 2.60
N SER A 2 -20.02 -17.96 1.82
CA SER A 2 -19.55 -18.68 0.63
C SER A 2 -18.91 -19.99 1.08
N ASP A 3 -19.16 -21.10 0.36
CA ASP A 3 -18.57 -22.41 0.66
C ASP A 3 -17.05 -22.33 0.83
N PHE A 4 -16.42 -21.38 0.14
CA PHE A 4 -15.01 -21.03 0.27
C PHE A 4 -14.58 -20.70 1.71
N LEU A 5 -15.25 -19.74 2.39
CA LEU A 5 -14.81 -19.29 3.73
C LEU A 5 -14.96 -20.38 4.77
N THR A 6 -16.04 -21.17 4.68
CA THR A 6 -16.26 -22.32 5.56
C THR A 6 -15.15 -23.35 5.37
N ASN A 7 -14.88 -23.75 4.12
CA ASN A 7 -13.83 -24.72 3.80
C ASN A 7 -12.44 -24.22 4.22
N LEU A 8 -12.17 -22.92 4.07
CA LEU A 8 -10.92 -22.31 4.49
C LEU A 8 -10.79 -22.33 6.01
N GLY A 9 -11.83 -21.93 6.73
CA GLY A 9 -11.88 -22.01 8.20
C GLY A 9 -11.65 -23.42 8.72
N ASP A 10 -12.33 -24.42 8.15
CA ASP A 10 -12.15 -25.82 8.52
C ASP A 10 -10.72 -26.32 8.27
N SER A 11 -10.11 -25.90 7.16
CA SER A 11 -8.71 -26.26 6.82
C SER A 11 -7.71 -25.63 7.78
N LEU A 12 -7.94 -24.38 8.20
CA LEU A 12 -7.12 -23.68 9.18
C LEU A 12 -7.22 -24.36 10.56
N LEU A 13 -8.43 -24.76 10.96
CA LEU A 13 -8.65 -25.48 12.23
C LEU A 13 -7.96 -26.86 12.27
N GLN A 14 -7.81 -27.50 11.11
CA GLN A 14 -7.16 -28.81 10.96
C GLN A 14 -5.65 -28.71 10.69
N ASP A 15 -5.10 -27.49 10.57
CA ASP A 15 -3.76 -27.21 10.04
C ASP A 15 -3.46 -27.94 8.71
N ASP A 16 -4.47 -28.08 7.83
CA ASP A 16 -4.32 -28.67 6.50
C ASP A 16 -3.71 -27.66 5.53
N LYS A 17 -2.37 -27.50 5.63
CA LYS A 17 -1.58 -26.57 4.82
C LYS A 17 -1.80 -26.75 3.33
N GLU A 18 -1.97 -27.98 2.87
CA GLU A 18 -2.11 -28.25 1.44
C GLU A 18 -3.48 -27.81 0.93
N ASN A 19 -4.55 -28.07 1.70
CA ASN A 19 -5.86 -27.57 1.33
C ASN A 19 -5.96 -26.05 1.47
N VAL A 20 -5.33 -25.43 2.48
CA VAL A 20 -5.20 -23.97 2.58
C VAL A 20 -4.56 -23.39 1.32
N ARG A 21 -3.41 -23.91 0.86
CA ARG A 21 -2.75 -23.46 -0.38
C ARG A 21 -3.65 -23.63 -1.60
N LYS A 22 -4.35 -24.76 -1.70
CA LYS A 22 -5.27 -25.04 -2.81
C LYS A 22 -6.42 -24.04 -2.84
N LEU A 23 -7.04 -23.77 -1.69
CA LEU A 23 -8.13 -22.80 -1.56
C LEU A 23 -7.65 -21.39 -1.90
N LEU A 24 -6.51 -20.93 -1.37
CA LEU A 24 -5.96 -19.61 -1.68
C LEU A 24 -5.55 -19.42 -3.17
N LYS A 25 -5.53 -20.48 -3.97
CA LYS A 25 -5.35 -20.42 -5.43
C LYS A 25 -6.67 -20.50 -6.21
N SER A 26 -7.78 -20.81 -5.55
CA SER A 26 -9.10 -20.89 -6.19
C SER A 26 -9.58 -19.50 -6.62
N PRO A 27 -10.22 -19.37 -7.81
CA PRO A 27 -10.86 -18.12 -8.21
C PRO A 27 -12.00 -17.68 -7.26
N ASP A 28 -12.59 -18.62 -6.51
CA ASP A 28 -13.66 -18.35 -5.56
C ASP A 28 -13.23 -17.38 -4.44
N LYS A 29 -11.92 -17.26 -4.20
CA LYS A 29 -11.36 -16.34 -3.21
C LYS A 29 -11.69 -14.87 -3.49
N ASN A 30 -11.95 -14.50 -4.74
CA ASN A 30 -12.08 -13.09 -5.14
C ASN A 30 -13.48 -12.49 -4.87
N ASN A 31 -14.49 -13.31 -4.58
CA ASN A 31 -15.87 -12.85 -4.35
C ASN A 31 -16.36 -13.26 -2.97
N VAL A 32 -15.66 -12.78 -1.95
CA VAL A 32 -15.87 -13.15 -0.55
C VAL A 32 -16.33 -11.94 0.25
N LYS A 33 -17.36 -12.15 1.08
CA LYS A 33 -17.79 -11.22 2.11
C LYS A 33 -17.31 -11.72 3.46
N LEU A 34 -16.30 -11.07 4.01
CA LEU A 34 -15.79 -11.34 5.34
C LEU A 34 -16.85 -10.98 6.38
N ASN A 35 -16.91 -11.78 7.43
CA ASN A 35 -17.81 -11.58 8.56
C ASN A 35 -17.10 -11.69 9.91
N ASP A 36 -15.88 -12.24 9.92
CA ASP A 36 -15.07 -12.45 11.10
C ASP A 36 -13.59 -12.22 10.75
N PRO A 37 -12.88 -11.33 11.46
CA PRO A 37 -11.46 -11.11 11.24
C PRO A 37 -10.57 -12.29 11.69
N GLN A 38 -11.06 -13.21 12.53
CA GLN A 38 -10.25 -14.33 13.06
C GLN A 38 -9.65 -15.20 11.96
N LEU A 39 -10.38 -15.42 10.86
CA LEU A 39 -9.88 -16.16 9.72
C LEU A 39 -8.65 -15.49 9.09
N VAL A 40 -8.65 -14.15 9.01
CA VAL A 40 -7.54 -13.36 8.46
C VAL A 40 -6.31 -13.45 9.37
N LYS A 41 -6.53 -13.32 10.69
CA LYS A 41 -5.46 -13.46 11.69
C LYS A 41 -4.82 -14.85 11.63
N ALA A 42 -5.64 -15.90 11.53
CA ALA A 42 -5.18 -17.28 11.42
C ALA A 42 -4.32 -17.48 10.15
N LEU A 43 -4.74 -16.93 9.01
CA LEU A 43 -3.94 -16.98 7.77
C LEU A 43 -2.58 -16.28 7.91
N LEU A 44 -2.55 -15.10 8.53
CA LEU A 44 -1.33 -14.32 8.74
C LEU A 44 -0.42 -14.90 9.83
N SER A 45 -0.91 -15.84 10.65
CA SER A 45 -0.13 -16.48 11.71
C SER A 45 0.64 -17.72 11.25
N TYR A 46 0.54 -18.10 9.98
CA TYR A 46 1.33 -19.20 9.42
C TYR A 46 2.81 -18.84 9.37
N GLU A 47 3.70 -19.79 9.67
CA GLU A 47 5.15 -19.65 9.44
C GLU A 47 5.56 -19.97 7.99
N ASP A 48 4.62 -20.47 7.18
CA ASP A 48 4.91 -20.90 5.81
C ASP A 48 4.84 -19.72 4.83
N ASN A 49 5.99 -19.27 4.32
CA ASN A 49 6.07 -18.14 3.40
C ASN A 49 5.19 -18.28 2.14
N GLN A 50 4.93 -19.50 1.64
CA GLN A 50 4.04 -19.67 0.48
C GLN A 50 2.58 -19.39 0.85
N ILE A 51 2.18 -19.81 2.06
CA ILE A 51 0.86 -19.49 2.61
C ILE A 51 0.78 -18.00 2.90
N ILE A 52 1.77 -17.39 3.57
CA ILE A 52 1.78 -15.95 3.87
C ILE A 52 1.71 -15.12 2.57
N THR A 53 2.47 -15.50 1.54
CA THR A 53 2.43 -14.82 0.23
C THR A 53 1.02 -14.88 -0.37
N SER A 54 0.43 -16.09 -0.42
CA SER A 54 -0.91 -16.30 -0.98
C SER A 54 -2.00 -15.63 -0.15
N ALA A 55 -1.84 -15.61 1.18
CA ALA A 55 -2.74 -14.96 2.11
C ALA A 55 -2.69 -13.44 1.94
N SER A 56 -1.48 -12.85 1.91
CA SER A 56 -1.29 -11.40 1.72
C SER A 56 -1.88 -10.94 0.39
N GLU A 57 -1.68 -11.71 -0.69
CA GLU A 57 -2.33 -11.43 -1.98
C GLU A 57 -3.85 -11.49 -1.86
N THR A 58 -4.38 -12.53 -1.22
CA THR A 58 -5.82 -12.74 -1.07
C THR A 58 -6.47 -11.63 -0.21
N ILE A 59 -5.80 -11.20 0.86
CA ILE A 59 -6.23 -10.08 1.70
C ILE A 59 -6.23 -8.77 0.89
N ALA A 60 -5.22 -8.55 0.04
CA ALA A 60 -5.19 -7.40 -0.84
C ALA A 60 -6.37 -7.39 -1.82
N GLU A 61 -6.80 -8.55 -2.33
CA GLU A 61 -8.00 -8.67 -3.15
C GLU A 61 -9.29 -8.45 -2.35
N TRP A 62 -9.39 -9.02 -1.14
CA TRP A 62 -10.54 -8.80 -0.26
C TRP A 62 -10.73 -7.34 0.13
N ALA A 63 -9.63 -6.63 0.40
CA ALA A 63 -9.62 -5.22 0.78
C ALA A 63 -10.12 -4.28 -0.33
N LYS A 64 -10.27 -4.73 -1.58
CA LYS A 64 -10.88 -3.92 -2.63
C LYS A 64 -12.37 -3.66 -2.38
N ALA A 65 -13.04 -4.54 -1.64
CA ALA A 65 -14.45 -4.38 -1.32
C ALA A 65 -14.66 -3.58 -0.04
N ASP A 66 -15.46 -2.51 -0.11
CA ASP A 66 -15.70 -1.56 1.00
C ASP A 66 -16.11 -2.25 2.30
N HIS A 67 -17.00 -3.23 2.22
CA HIS A 67 -17.49 -3.97 3.39
C HIS A 67 -16.40 -4.83 4.06
N ASN A 68 -15.42 -5.32 3.28
CA ASN A 68 -14.29 -6.06 3.84
C ASN A 68 -13.26 -5.12 4.46
N ARG A 69 -13.09 -3.89 3.94
CA ARG A 69 -12.17 -2.89 4.54
C ARG A 69 -12.50 -2.62 6.00
N ILE A 70 -13.79 -2.61 6.36
CA ILE A 70 -14.24 -2.42 7.75
C ILE A 70 -13.77 -3.58 8.64
N ILE A 71 -13.88 -4.82 8.16
CA ILE A 71 -13.45 -6.02 8.92
C ILE A 71 -11.92 -6.09 9.01
N LEU A 72 -11.22 -5.71 7.94
CA LEU A 72 -9.77 -5.73 7.86
C LEU A 72 -9.10 -4.55 8.59
N ALA A 73 -9.84 -3.48 8.89
CA ALA A 73 -9.41 -2.37 9.72
C ALA A 73 -9.45 -2.72 11.22
N GLU A 74 -8.91 -3.89 11.56
CA GLU A 74 -8.68 -4.31 12.94
C GLU A 74 -7.20 -4.15 13.28
N LYS A 75 -6.93 -3.64 14.49
CA LYS A 75 -5.57 -3.39 14.98
C LYS A 75 -4.65 -4.60 14.82
N GLU A 76 -5.09 -5.77 15.26
CA GLU A 76 -4.24 -6.97 15.20
C GLU A 76 -3.92 -7.39 13.76
N ILE A 77 -4.84 -7.22 12.81
CA ILE A 77 -4.58 -7.49 11.39
C ILE A 77 -3.57 -6.49 10.83
N ILE A 78 -3.74 -5.20 11.12
CA ILE A 78 -2.82 -4.15 10.68
C ILE A 78 -1.42 -4.39 11.29
N ASP A 79 -1.33 -4.72 12.57
CA ASP A 79 -0.06 -5.02 13.25
C ASP A 79 0.64 -6.25 12.61
N LEU A 80 -0.10 -7.33 12.33
CA LEU A 80 0.43 -8.51 11.64
C LEU A 80 0.94 -8.16 10.24
N LEU A 81 0.20 -7.36 9.47
CA LEU A 81 0.64 -6.89 8.16
C LEU A 81 1.90 -6.01 8.25
N LEU A 82 1.96 -5.09 9.21
CA LEU A 82 3.14 -4.24 9.41
C LEU A 82 4.40 -5.04 9.76
N ASN A 83 4.26 -6.14 10.51
CA ASN A 83 5.38 -7.03 10.83
C ASN A 83 5.91 -7.79 9.60
N LEU A 84 5.10 -7.96 8.56
CA LEU A 84 5.50 -8.60 7.32
C LEU A 84 6.22 -7.64 6.34
N LEU A 85 6.36 -6.35 6.67
CA LEU A 85 7.12 -5.39 5.84
C LEU A 85 8.63 -5.68 5.80
N GLU A 86 9.13 -6.49 6.73
CA GLU A 86 10.54 -6.94 6.78
C GLU A 86 10.77 -8.30 6.07
N SER A 87 9.74 -8.81 5.37
CA SER A 87 9.79 -10.10 4.66
C SER A 87 10.41 -9.97 3.26
N ASP A 88 10.37 -11.05 2.46
CA ASP A 88 10.78 -11.00 1.06
C ASP A 88 9.89 -10.10 0.21
N GLU A 89 10.44 -9.57 -0.88
CA GLU A 89 9.80 -8.54 -1.71
C GLU A 89 8.40 -8.93 -2.19
N HIS A 90 8.15 -10.23 -2.46
CA HIS A 90 6.83 -10.70 -2.89
C HIS A 90 5.78 -10.60 -1.78
N ILE A 91 6.13 -10.93 -0.54
CA ILE A 91 5.26 -10.72 0.62
C ILE A 91 5.06 -9.22 0.83
N VAL A 92 6.14 -8.44 0.88
CA VAL A 92 6.09 -6.98 1.13
C VAL A 92 5.20 -6.29 0.10
N LEU A 93 5.33 -6.62 -1.19
CA LEU A 93 4.48 -6.07 -2.25
C LEU A 93 2.98 -6.32 -1.99
N ASN A 94 2.62 -7.54 -1.60
CA ASN A 94 1.23 -7.89 -1.36
C ASN A 94 0.70 -7.29 -0.05
N VAL A 95 1.55 -7.20 0.98
CA VAL A 95 1.24 -6.52 2.24
C VAL A 95 0.98 -5.03 2.02
N VAL A 96 1.84 -4.34 1.26
CA VAL A 96 1.64 -2.93 0.91
C VAL A 96 0.36 -2.73 0.11
N ARG A 97 0.06 -3.64 -0.84
CA ARG A 97 -1.23 -3.62 -1.56
C ARG A 97 -2.42 -3.79 -0.61
N ALA A 98 -2.32 -4.72 0.35
CA ALA A 98 -3.36 -4.96 1.34
C ALA A 98 -3.59 -3.73 2.21
N LEU A 99 -2.54 -3.18 2.83
CA LEU A 99 -2.61 -1.97 3.63
C LEU A 99 -3.14 -0.78 2.83
N GLY A 100 -2.67 -0.60 1.58
CA GLY A 100 -3.11 0.46 0.68
C GLY A 100 -4.60 0.39 0.42
N ASN A 101 -5.11 -0.80 0.09
CA ASN A 101 -6.53 -1.02 -0.12
C ASN A 101 -7.32 -0.87 1.19
N ILE A 102 -6.83 -1.39 2.32
CA ILE A 102 -7.50 -1.27 3.63
C ILE A 102 -7.66 0.21 4.02
N CYS A 103 -6.65 1.05 3.76
CA CYS A 103 -6.64 2.48 4.06
C CYS A 103 -7.42 3.34 3.05
N TYR A 104 -7.84 2.78 1.91
CA TYR A 104 -8.57 3.54 0.88
C TYR A 104 -9.95 3.97 1.41
N GLU A 105 -10.16 5.29 1.52
CA GLU A 105 -11.38 5.92 2.08
C GLU A 105 -11.78 5.34 3.45
N ASN A 106 -10.78 5.04 4.29
CA ASN A 106 -10.99 4.37 5.57
C ASN A 106 -10.14 5.00 6.68
N GLU A 107 -10.64 6.09 7.25
CA GLU A 107 -9.97 6.83 8.34
C GLU A 107 -9.69 5.98 9.57
N LEU A 108 -10.52 4.96 9.84
CA LEU A 108 -10.30 4.08 10.99
C LEU A 108 -8.99 3.30 10.82
N ALA A 109 -8.77 2.72 9.64
CA ALA A 109 -7.54 2.00 9.33
C ALA A 109 -6.31 2.92 9.42
N THR A 110 -6.41 4.13 8.88
CA THR A 110 -5.28 5.07 8.90
C THR A 110 -4.95 5.55 10.31
N LYS A 111 -5.95 5.72 11.18
CA LYS A 111 -5.76 6.02 12.61
C LYS A 111 -5.13 4.85 13.37
N ILE A 112 -5.52 3.61 13.06
CA ILE A 112 -4.96 2.40 13.69
C ILE A 112 -3.48 2.22 13.36
N LEU A 113 -3.12 2.45 12.08
CA LEU A 113 -1.74 2.36 11.60
C LEU A 113 -0.80 3.25 12.40
N ASN A 114 -1.32 4.37 12.94
CA ASN A 114 -0.68 5.25 13.91
C ASN A 114 0.71 5.74 13.45
N LYS A 115 1.43 6.39 14.38
CA LYS A 115 2.77 6.93 14.09
C LYS A 115 3.80 5.84 13.78
N GLU A 116 3.82 4.75 14.56
CA GLU A 116 4.80 3.67 14.42
C GLU A 116 4.64 2.94 13.08
N GLY A 117 3.40 2.62 12.69
CA GLY A 117 3.16 1.98 11.40
C GLY A 117 3.55 2.87 10.22
N LEU A 118 3.32 4.19 10.33
CA LEU A 118 3.73 5.13 9.30
C LEU A 118 5.25 5.26 9.23
N GLU A 119 5.95 5.29 10.36
CA GLU A 119 7.41 5.28 10.41
C GLU A 119 7.96 4.04 9.69
N LYS A 120 7.43 2.84 9.95
CA LYS A 120 7.83 1.61 9.23
C LYS A 120 7.65 1.73 7.71
N ILE A 121 6.52 2.28 7.26
CA ILE A 121 6.23 2.46 5.83
C ILE A 121 7.16 3.50 5.20
N LEU A 122 7.44 4.59 5.91
CA LEU A 122 8.38 5.62 5.45
C LEU A 122 9.81 5.10 5.39
N THR A 123 10.26 4.31 6.39
CA THR A 123 11.55 3.62 6.35
C THR A 123 11.64 2.75 5.10
N LEU A 124 10.64 1.91 4.84
CA LEU A 124 10.60 1.10 3.63
C LEU A 124 10.64 1.97 2.37
N PHE A 125 9.87 3.07 2.32
CA PHE A 125 9.88 4.00 1.19
C PHE A 125 11.28 4.60 0.93
N TYR A 126 11.99 5.02 1.99
CA TYR A 126 13.31 5.64 1.88
C TYR A 126 14.43 4.67 1.55
N GLU A 127 14.30 3.40 1.97
CA GLU A 127 15.25 2.34 1.62
C GLU A 127 15.12 1.91 0.16
N LEU A 128 13.96 2.18 -0.47
CA LEU A 128 13.80 1.85 -1.87
C LEU A 128 14.63 2.78 -2.77
N LYS A 129 15.64 2.21 -3.42
CA LYS A 129 16.48 2.91 -4.41
C LYS A 129 15.79 2.94 -5.77
N GLN A 130 16.28 3.82 -6.66
CA GLN A 130 15.76 3.96 -8.03
C GLN A 130 15.76 2.66 -8.84
N ASP A 131 16.72 1.75 -8.60
CA ASP A 131 16.81 0.46 -9.29
C ASP A 131 15.82 -0.60 -8.76
N ASN A 132 15.06 -0.26 -7.71
CA ASN A 132 14.13 -1.18 -7.09
C ASN A 132 12.85 -1.36 -7.93
N SER A 133 12.05 -2.35 -7.57
CA SER A 133 10.77 -2.65 -8.19
C SER A 133 9.87 -1.40 -8.25
N MET A 134 9.78 -0.78 -9.43
CA MET A 134 8.88 0.36 -9.71
C MET A 134 7.44 0.07 -9.28
N LEU A 135 7.05 -1.21 -9.39
CA LEU A 135 5.75 -1.68 -8.92
C LEU A 135 5.60 -1.49 -7.41
N LEU A 136 6.59 -1.90 -6.61
CA LEU A 136 6.57 -1.72 -5.17
C LEU A 136 6.56 -0.24 -4.78
N LEU A 137 7.42 0.59 -5.40
CA LEU A 137 7.42 2.04 -5.23
C LEU A 137 6.04 2.65 -5.49
N ALA A 138 5.37 2.23 -6.56
CA ALA A 138 4.03 2.70 -6.90
C ALA A 138 3.00 2.30 -5.85
N LYS A 139 3.09 1.09 -5.28
CA LYS A 139 2.16 0.63 -4.24
C LYS A 139 2.38 1.33 -2.91
N ILE A 140 3.63 1.55 -2.50
CA ILE A 140 3.94 2.31 -1.29
C ILE A 140 3.49 3.75 -1.44
N SER A 141 3.75 4.37 -2.59
CA SER A 141 3.29 5.74 -2.86
C SER A 141 1.77 5.86 -2.80
N GLY A 142 1.03 4.88 -3.34
CA GLY A 142 -0.43 4.86 -3.23
C GLY A 142 -0.92 4.70 -1.79
N LEU A 143 -0.27 3.85 -0.99
CA LEU A 143 -0.55 3.70 0.44
C LEU A 143 -0.29 5.01 1.21
N LEU A 144 0.87 5.63 1.01
CA LEU A 144 1.22 6.92 1.63
C LEU A 144 0.20 8.01 1.28
N LEU A 145 -0.24 8.08 0.02
CA LEU A 145 -1.28 9.02 -0.39
C LEU A 145 -2.60 8.80 0.37
N ASN A 146 -3.07 7.55 0.46
CA ASN A 146 -4.28 7.22 1.23
C ASN A 146 -4.15 7.64 2.71
N ILE A 147 -2.97 7.43 3.30
CA ILE A 147 -2.64 7.85 4.66
C ILE A 147 -2.67 9.38 4.79
N PHE A 148 -2.02 10.12 3.90
CA PHE A 148 -1.92 11.58 4.02
C PHE A 148 -3.24 12.31 3.77
N ILE A 149 -4.07 11.80 2.85
CA ILE A 149 -5.41 12.36 2.61
C ILE A 149 -6.30 12.18 3.85
N SER A 150 -6.12 11.09 4.61
CA SER A 150 -7.02 10.71 5.71
C SER A 150 -6.49 11.11 7.11
N ASN A 151 -5.22 11.50 7.24
CA ASN A 151 -4.61 11.84 8.51
C ASN A 151 -4.29 13.32 8.60
N GLU A 152 -5.03 14.02 9.46
CA GLU A 152 -4.81 15.44 9.73
C GLU A 152 -3.54 15.72 10.56
N ASP A 153 -2.98 14.70 11.24
CA ASP A 153 -1.81 14.84 12.12
C ASP A 153 -0.55 14.22 11.49
N LEU A 154 0.05 14.96 10.55
CA LEU A 154 1.34 14.63 9.94
C LEU A 154 2.50 15.41 10.56
N GLN A 155 2.34 15.95 11.77
CA GLN A 155 3.34 16.85 12.37
C GLN A 155 4.68 16.17 12.68
N PHE A 156 4.68 14.85 12.85
CA PHE A 156 5.88 14.08 13.16
C PHE A 156 6.71 13.69 11.94
N ILE A 157 6.20 13.90 10.72
CA ILE A 157 6.91 13.57 9.49
C ILE A 157 7.87 14.71 9.14
N ASP A 158 9.12 14.38 8.85
CA ASP A 158 10.02 15.32 8.19
C ASP A 158 9.61 15.46 6.71
N LYS A 159 8.77 16.47 6.45
CA LYS A 159 8.24 16.76 5.11
C LYS A 159 9.35 17.12 4.12
N ASN A 160 10.46 17.71 4.58
CA ASN A 160 11.56 18.10 3.70
C ASN A 160 12.37 16.88 3.29
N GLU A 161 12.60 15.94 4.20
CA GLU A 161 13.20 14.63 3.87
C GLU A 161 12.34 13.89 2.85
N LEU A 162 11.03 13.78 3.11
CA LEU A 162 10.08 13.12 2.22
C LEU A 162 10.09 13.73 0.82
N LEU A 163 10.01 15.06 0.72
CA LEU A 163 10.06 15.76 -0.58
C LEU A 163 11.42 15.66 -1.26
N GLY A 164 12.50 15.64 -0.48
CA GLY A 164 13.84 15.37 -0.99
C GLY A 164 13.92 14.01 -1.65
N HIS A 165 13.40 12.98 -0.98
CA HIS A 165 13.35 11.61 -1.52
C HIS A 165 12.45 11.52 -2.76
N ILE A 166 11.26 12.11 -2.74
CA ILE A 166 10.37 12.19 -3.91
C ILE A 166 11.08 12.90 -5.07
N SER A 167 11.81 13.97 -4.81
CA SER A 167 12.57 14.68 -5.85
C SER A 167 13.67 13.82 -6.46
N LEU A 168 14.26 12.88 -5.72
CA LEU A 168 15.22 11.92 -6.25
C LEU A 168 14.52 10.91 -7.17
N ILE A 169 13.43 10.29 -6.72
CA ILE A 169 12.65 9.33 -7.53
C ILE A 169 12.19 9.97 -8.83
N LEU A 170 11.63 11.19 -8.76
CA LEU A 170 11.15 11.87 -9.96
C LEU A 170 12.29 12.23 -10.92
N SER A 171 13.52 12.44 -10.44
CA SER A 171 14.60 13.04 -11.24
C SER A 171 15.05 12.22 -12.45
N ASP A 172 14.78 10.91 -12.49
CA ASP A 172 15.34 9.98 -13.47
C ASP A 172 14.70 10.00 -14.86
N HIS A 173 13.43 10.39 -15.00
CA HIS A 173 12.75 10.28 -16.30
C HIS A 173 12.11 11.60 -16.72
N THR A 174 12.37 12.02 -17.96
CA THR A 174 11.70 13.17 -18.62
C THR A 174 10.49 12.74 -19.44
N LYS A 175 10.40 11.45 -19.75
CA LYS A 175 9.25 10.79 -20.37
C LYS A 175 8.77 9.70 -19.45
N ILE A 176 7.52 9.82 -19.02
CA ILE A 176 6.84 8.85 -18.18
C ILE A 176 6.29 7.78 -19.11
N SER A 177 6.73 6.53 -18.95
CA SER A 177 6.10 5.39 -19.61
C SER A 177 4.69 5.16 -19.06
N SER A 178 3.86 4.38 -19.79
CA SER A 178 2.54 3.98 -19.28
C SER A 178 2.62 3.31 -17.90
N ASP A 179 3.70 2.60 -17.65
CA ASP A 179 3.89 1.75 -16.49
C ASP A 179 4.28 2.58 -15.25
N GLU A 180 4.88 3.75 -15.47
CA GLU A 180 5.29 4.70 -14.42
C GLU A 180 4.20 5.73 -14.08
N PHE A 181 3.15 5.82 -14.89
CA PHE A 181 2.12 6.85 -14.76
C PHE A 181 1.47 6.87 -13.37
N CYS A 182 1.16 5.68 -12.82
CA CYS A 182 0.59 5.56 -11.49
C CYS A 182 1.54 6.08 -10.40
N LEU A 183 2.82 5.70 -10.46
CA LEU A 183 3.84 6.14 -9.51
C LEU A 183 3.93 7.67 -9.50
N TYR A 184 4.12 8.27 -10.68
CA TYR A 184 4.26 9.71 -10.81
C TYR A 184 2.99 10.44 -10.36
N SER A 185 1.82 9.91 -10.69
CA SER A 185 0.54 10.48 -10.24
C SER A 185 0.41 10.48 -8.72
N TYR A 186 0.80 9.41 -8.04
CA TYR A 186 0.79 9.34 -6.57
C TYR A 186 1.81 10.29 -5.96
N LEU A 187 3.05 10.30 -6.45
CA LEU A 187 4.11 11.17 -5.94
C LEU A 187 3.76 12.66 -6.10
N LEU A 188 3.20 13.06 -7.25
CA LEU A 188 2.76 14.43 -7.48
C LEU A 188 1.57 14.81 -6.58
N GLN A 189 0.64 13.89 -6.32
CA GLN A 189 -0.44 14.12 -5.37
C GLN A 189 0.07 14.26 -3.94
N ILE A 190 1.02 13.44 -3.51
CA ILE A 190 1.68 13.59 -2.20
C ILE A 190 2.34 14.97 -2.10
N VAL A 191 3.10 15.39 -3.12
CA VAL A 191 3.71 16.74 -3.16
C VAL A 191 2.64 17.81 -3.02
N TYR A 192 1.53 17.70 -3.75
CA TYR A 192 0.42 18.65 -3.66
C TYR A 192 -0.18 18.69 -2.25
N THR A 193 -0.51 17.53 -1.67
CA THR A 193 -1.07 17.41 -0.31
C THR A 193 -0.15 18.09 0.72
N LEU A 194 1.16 17.79 0.68
CA LEU A 194 2.12 18.38 1.62
C LEU A 194 2.26 19.91 1.48
N LEU A 195 2.14 20.45 0.26
CA LEU A 195 2.27 21.89 0.01
C LEU A 195 1.00 22.68 0.32
N VAL A 196 -0.18 22.11 0.07
CA VAL A 196 -1.46 22.82 0.20
C VAL A 196 -2.02 22.71 1.62
N GLU A 197 -1.94 21.53 2.23
CA GLU A 197 -2.62 21.28 3.50
C GLU A 197 -1.73 21.54 4.73
N TYR A 198 -0.40 21.55 4.58
CA TYR A 198 0.51 21.34 5.70
C TYR A 198 1.68 22.35 5.88
N ASP A 199 1.49 23.64 5.53
CA ASP A 199 2.31 24.81 5.97
C ASP A 199 3.42 25.34 5.00
N HIS A 200 3.69 26.65 5.13
CA HIS A 200 4.67 27.48 4.40
C HIS A 200 6.15 27.18 4.72
N GLN A 201 6.45 26.29 5.66
CA GLN A 201 7.82 25.92 6.04
C GLN A 201 8.42 24.80 5.17
N VAL A 202 7.61 24.21 4.30
CA VAL A 202 8.06 23.19 3.35
C VAL A 202 8.96 23.82 2.29
N ILE A 203 10.19 23.31 2.18
CA ILE A 203 11.17 23.80 1.19
C ILE A 203 10.87 23.13 -0.15
N TYR A 204 9.98 23.77 -0.92
CA TYR A 204 9.75 23.39 -2.30
C TYR A 204 10.91 23.86 -3.20
N SER A 205 11.88 22.97 -3.41
CA SER A 205 13.10 23.34 -4.13
C SER A 205 12.83 23.71 -5.59
N GLU A 206 13.61 24.67 -6.13
CA GLU A 206 13.56 25.04 -7.56
C GLU A 206 13.81 23.83 -8.47
N LYS A 207 14.64 22.87 -8.02
CA LYS A 207 14.89 21.60 -8.73
C LYS A 207 13.60 20.78 -8.86
N LEU A 208 12.88 20.58 -7.77
CA LEU A 208 11.61 19.85 -7.77
C LEU A 208 10.55 20.60 -8.60
N HIS A 209 10.48 21.94 -8.46
CA HIS A 209 9.57 22.77 -9.26
C HIS A 209 9.77 22.60 -10.77
N ARG A 210 11.02 22.73 -11.25
CA ARG A 210 11.35 22.51 -12.66
C ARG A 210 10.94 21.12 -13.11
N LYS A 211 11.18 20.10 -12.28
CA LYS A 211 10.85 18.72 -12.65
C LYS A 211 9.35 18.48 -12.76
N VAL A 212 8.55 19.03 -11.85
CA VAL A 212 7.08 18.99 -11.95
C VAL A 212 6.62 19.67 -13.25
N ILE A 213 7.17 20.83 -13.60
CA ILE A 213 6.86 21.51 -14.87
C ILE A 213 7.22 20.64 -16.08
N ASP A 214 8.40 20.02 -16.09
CA ASP A 214 8.86 19.19 -17.20
C ASP A 214 7.95 17.96 -17.40
N ILE A 215 7.52 17.33 -16.30
CA ILE A 215 6.54 16.24 -16.30
C ILE A 215 5.22 16.70 -16.90
N LEU A 216 4.67 17.84 -16.46
CA LEU A 216 3.40 18.35 -16.97
C LEU A 216 3.49 18.70 -18.46
N LYS A 217 4.60 19.31 -18.90
CA LYS A 217 4.83 19.64 -20.30
C LYS A 217 4.91 18.40 -21.19
N SER A 218 5.60 17.34 -20.75
CA SER A 218 5.75 16.12 -21.54
C SER A 218 4.42 15.40 -21.78
N GLN A 219 3.46 15.52 -20.85
CA GLN A 219 2.11 14.99 -21.00
C GLN A 219 1.24 15.86 -21.92
N THR A 220 1.38 17.19 -21.89
CA THR A 220 0.61 18.09 -22.78
C THR A 220 1.02 18.05 -24.26
N CYS A 221 2.20 17.48 -24.58
CA CYS A 221 2.64 17.28 -25.96
C CYS A 221 2.07 16.00 -26.62
N LEU A 222 1.33 15.17 -25.87
CA LEU A 222 0.46 14.14 -26.43
C LEU A 222 -0.88 14.79 -26.82
N SER A 223 -0.85 15.59 -27.88
CA SER A 223 -2.05 16.16 -28.49
C SER A 223 -2.95 15.04 -28.99
N TRP A 224 -4.23 15.11 -28.60
CA TRP A 224 -5.37 14.42 -29.20
C TRP A 224 -5.27 14.45 -30.74
N ASN A 225 -4.78 13.35 -31.32
CA ASN A 225 -4.87 13.04 -32.75
C ASN A 225 -5.72 11.79 -32.91
#